data_AF-A0A933KXG3-F1
#
_entry.id   AF-A0A933KXG3-F1
#
_cell.length_a   1.000
_cell.length_b   1.000
_cell.length_c   1.000
_cell.angle_alpha   90.00
_cell.angle_beta   90.00
_cell.angle_gamma   90.00
#
_symmetry.space_group_name_H-M   'P 1'
#
loop_
_entity.id
_entity.type
_entity.pdbx_description
1 polymer ?
#
loop_
_entity_poly.entity_id
_entity_poly.type
_entity_poly.pdbx_seq_one_letter_code
_entity_poly.pdbx_strand_id
1 'polypeptide(L)'
;MSDIFQCGDNAALVGFLYGECEAAERAAIASHVAVCAACAAELAALEATRIQLASWTPPEVDLGFVISRPHAVAASGARRLAPAAWFIRPLPAWAQMVAAGMIFAAGLALGIARSSMDAERVLGGGDGRGTVPVDATGASASAQVSPGELAALERRLRGEIAQIRTAAARDAAPAPSGASAAVARGAQGDVEGPLMARVRALIDESEQRQQRELALRTTQIVRDFDSQRRVDLTQIQRNFGEIEGLTGAEAREQRQMLNYLMRVSQQR
;
A
#
# COMPACT_ATOMS: atom_id res chain seq x y z
N MET A 1 14.65 26.76 -15.98
CA MET A 1 15.94 26.59 -15.28
C MET A 1 16.34 25.16 -15.56
N SER A 2 17.48 24.94 -16.20
CA SER A 2 17.91 23.59 -16.58
C SER A 2 18.43 22.90 -15.33
N ASP A 3 17.56 22.14 -14.65
CA ASP A 3 18.01 21.30 -13.54
C ASP A 3 18.95 20.23 -14.10
N ILE A 4 20.13 20.15 -13.49
CA ILE A 4 21.16 19.20 -13.89
C ILE A 4 20.71 17.83 -13.38
N PHE A 5 20.51 16.89 -14.29
CA PHE A 5 20.23 15.50 -13.92
C PHE A 5 21.33 14.95 -12.99
N GLN A 6 20.91 14.43 -11.84
CA GLN A 6 21.82 13.80 -10.87
C GLN A 6 21.68 12.27 -10.95
N CYS A 7 22.81 11.57 -10.85
CA CYS A 7 22.83 10.11 -10.83
C CYS A 7 21.95 9.58 -9.69
N GLY A 8 21.07 8.61 -9.99
CA GLY A 8 20.15 8.05 -9.02
C GLY A 8 18.83 8.83 -8.84
N ASP A 9 18.60 9.87 -9.65
CA ASP A 9 17.29 10.53 -9.70
C ASP A 9 16.27 9.67 -10.46
N ASN A 10 15.58 8.80 -9.71
CA ASN A 10 14.56 7.91 -10.24
C ASN A 10 13.35 8.67 -10.83
N ALA A 11 13.02 9.85 -10.30
CA ALA A 11 11.88 10.62 -10.81
C ALA A 11 12.16 11.12 -12.23
N ALA A 12 13.37 11.63 -12.46
CA ALA A 12 13.82 12.03 -13.78
C ALA A 12 13.94 10.85 -14.76
N LEU A 13 14.38 9.66 -14.33
CA LEU A 13 14.39 8.46 -15.16
C LEU A 13 12.97 8.01 -15.58
N VAL A 14 12.00 8.10 -14.68
CA VAL A 14 10.60 7.81 -14.99
C VAL A 14 10.04 8.84 -15.96
N GLY A 15 10.28 10.14 -15.74
CA GLY A 15 9.90 11.20 -16.67
C GLY A 15 10.50 10.99 -18.07
N PHE A 16 11.77 10.54 -18.14
CA PHE A 16 12.43 10.20 -19.39
C PHE A 16 11.73 9.05 -20.11
N LEU A 17 11.39 7.98 -19.38
CA LEU A 17 10.70 6.78 -19.90
C LEU A 17 9.31 7.09 -20.47
N TYR A 18 8.58 8.00 -19.84
CA TYR A 18 7.25 8.43 -20.31
C TYR A 18 7.31 9.60 -21.30
N GLY A 19 8.50 10.12 -21.60
CA GLY A 19 8.69 11.22 -22.53
C GLY A 19 8.24 12.58 -22.00
N GLU A 20 8.15 12.72 -20.68
CA GLU A 20 7.69 13.92 -19.97
C GLU A 20 8.82 14.95 -19.72
N CYS A 21 10.08 14.57 -19.96
CA CYS A 21 11.22 15.49 -19.86
C CYS A 21 11.29 16.51 -21.00
N GLU A 22 11.80 17.70 -20.70
CA GLU A 22 12.16 18.70 -21.71
C GLU A 22 13.30 18.18 -22.62
N ALA A 23 13.46 18.76 -23.82
CA ALA A 23 14.45 18.28 -24.79
C ALA A 23 15.89 18.33 -24.28
N ALA A 24 16.25 19.38 -23.53
CA ALA A 24 17.58 19.54 -22.95
C ALA A 24 17.85 18.51 -21.84
N GLU A 25 16.87 18.30 -20.97
CA GLU A 25 16.92 17.31 -19.90
C GLU A 25 17.00 15.89 -20.47
N ARG A 26 16.20 15.57 -21.49
CA ARG A 26 16.24 14.28 -22.19
C ARG A 26 17.62 13.99 -22.77
N ALA A 27 18.27 14.99 -23.37
CA ALA A 27 19.62 14.82 -23.89
C ALA A 27 20.65 14.58 -22.76
N ALA A 28 20.52 15.29 -21.64
CA ALA A 28 21.38 15.09 -20.47
C ALA A 28 21.22 13.67 -19.89
N ILE A 29 19.99 13.21 -19.68
CA ILE A 29 19.69 11.86 -19.19
C ILE A 29 20.21 10.79 -20.16
N ALA A 30 19.96 10.93 -21.46
CA ALA A 30 20.44 9.98 -22.47
C ALA A 30 21.98 9.89 -22.48
N SER A 31 22.67 11.04 -22.37
CA SER A 31 24.14 11.06 -22.28
C SER A 31 24.66 10.39 -21.01
N HIS A 32 23.97 10.55 -19.88
CA HIS A 32 24.34 9.93 -18.62
C HIS A 32 24.12 8.42 -18.64
N VAL A 33 22.96 7.96 -19.09
CA VAL A 33 22.62 6.53 -19.18
C VAL A 33 23.57 5.77 -20.10
N ALA A 34 24.12 6.43 -21.14
CA ALA A 34 25.14 5.83 -22.00
C ALA A 34 26.47 5.52 -21.27
N VAL A 35 26.75 6.18 -20.15
CA VAL A 35 28.01 6.06 -19.39
C VAL A 35 27.81 5.35 -18.05
N CYS A 36 26.66 5.53 -17.39
CA CYS A 36 26.38 4.98 -16.08
C CYS A 36 25.62 3.65 -16.18
N ALA A 37 26.31 2.54 -15.94
CA ALA A 37 25.73 1.20 -15.97
C ALA A 37 24.59 1.00 -14.96
N ALA A 38 24.63 1.68 -13.81
CA ALA A 38 23.58 1.58 -12.79
C ALA A 38 22.25 2.18 -13.31
N CYS A 39 22.28 3.42 -13.79
CA CYS A 39 21.08 4.06 -14.35
C CYS A 39 20.58 3.36 -15.63
N ALA A 40 21.47 2.78 -16.44
CA ALA A 40 21.08 1.95 -17.57
C ALA A 40 20.33 0.67 -17.15
N ALA A 41 20.82 0.00 -16.11
CA ALA A 41 20.17 -1.19 -15.56
C ALA A 41 18.81 -0.84 -14.93
N GLU A 42 18.71 0.28 -14.22
CA GLU A 42 17.45 0.78 -13.67
C GLU A 42 16.42 1.08 -14.77
N LEU A 43 16.83 1.81 -15.83
CA LEU A 43 15.94 2.12 -16.95
C LEU A 43 15.46 0.84 -17.66
N ALA A 44 16.35 -0.12 -17.89
CA ALA A 44 16.00 -1.41 -18.48
C ALA A 44 15.03 -2.21 -17.59
N ALA A 45 15.19 -2.15 -16.26
CA ALA A 45 14.28 -2.80 -15.32
C ALA A 45 12.87 -2.17 -15.38
N LEU A 46 12.78 -0.84 -15.43
CA LEU A 46 11.51 -0.12 -15.58
C LEU A 46 10.81 -0.45 -16.91
N GLU A 47 11.57 -0.50 -18.01
CA GLU A 47 11.05 -0.92 -19.33
C GLU A 47 10.52 -2.35 -19.30
N ALA A 48 11.23 -3.28 -18.66
CA ALA A 48 10.77 -4.67 -18.51
C ALA A 48 9.45 -4.75 -17.74
N THR A 49 9.30 -3.99 -16.64
CA THR A 49 8.03 -3.90 -15.90
C THR A 49 6.91 -3.34 -16.77
N ARG A 50 7.19 -2.33 -17.60
CA ARG A 50 6.19 -1.76 -18.53
C ARG A 50 5.74 -2.78 -19.56
N ILE A 51 6.65 -3.58 -20.11
CA ILE A 51 6.33 -4.67 -21.04
C ILE A 51 5.44 -5.71 -20.35
N GLN A 52 5.76 -6.10 -19.11
CA GLN A 52 4.95 -7.03 -18.33
C GLN A 52 3.54 -6.49 -18.09
N LEU A 53 3.41 -5.23 -17.65
CA LEU A 53 2.10 -4.60 -17.45
C LEU A 53 1.33 -4.44 -18.75
N ALA A 54 1.99 -4.14 -19.87
CA ALA A 54 1.34 -4.07 -21.18
C ALA A 54 0.83 -5.44 -21.66
N SER A 55 1.48 -6.53 -21.24
CA SER A 55 1.03 -7.89 -21.52
C SER A 55 -0.10 -8.37 -20.60
N TRP A 56 -0.38 -7.64 -19.51
CA TRP A 56 -1.42 -8.01 -18.59
C TRP A 56 -2.80 -7.73 -19.20
N THR A 57 -3.47 -8.81 -19.60
CA THR A 57 -4.88 -8.78 -19.97
C THR A 57 -5.73 -8.97 -18.72
N PRO A 58 -6.59 -8.01 -18.35
CA PRO A 58 -7.52 -8.21 -17.24
C PRO A 58 -8.41 -9.42 -17.53
N PRO A 59 -8.70 -10.28 -16.53
CA PRO A 59 -9.63 -11.38 -16.73
C PRO A 59 -11.00 -10.83 -17.12
N GLU A 60 -11.66 -11.45 -18.09
CA GLU A 60 -13.05 -11.13 -18.42
C GLU A 60 -13.93 -11.47 -17.22
N VAL A 61 -14.36 -10.41 -16.52
CA VAL A 61 -15.40 -10.52 -15.50
C VAL A 61 -16.68 -10.04 -16.17
N ASP A 62 -17.73 -10.86 -16.14
CA ASP A 62 -19.06 -10.40 -16.54
C ASP A 62 -19.57 -9.46 -15.45
N LEU A 63 -19.25 -8.18 -15.60
CA LEU A 63 -19.52 -7.14 -14.60
C LEU A 63 -21.01 -6.76 -14.54
N GLY A 64 -21.88 -7.41 -15.33
CA GLY A 64 -23.34 -7.25 -15.29
C GLY A 64 -23.84 -5.85 -15.63
N PHE A 65 -22.97 -4.95 -16.08
CA PHE A 65 -23.36 -3.63 -16.55
C PHE A 65 -23.44 -3.59 -18.07
N VAL A 66 -24.53 -3.02 -18.57
CA VAL A 66 -24.71 -2.74 -20.00
C VAL A 66 -24.23 -1.32 -20.25
N ILE A 67 -23.18 -1.15 -21.06
CA ILE A 67 -22.80 0.19 -21.55
C ILE A 67 -23.82 0.59 -22.61
N SER A 68 -24.88 1.26 -22.17
CA SER A 68 -25.83 1.93 -23.05
C SER A 68 -25.10 3.06 -23.76
N ARG A 69 -24.81 2.91 -25.06
CA ARG A 69 -24.58 4.10 -25.90
C ARG A 69 -25.81 5.00 -25.72
N PRO A 70 -25.68 6.28 -25.35
CA PRO A 70 -26.82 7.17 -25.40
C PRO A 70 -27.30 7.13 -26.84
N HIS A 71 -28.47 6.51 -27.07
CA HIS A 71 -29.18 6.72 -28.32
C HIS A 71 -29.27 8.24 -28.48
N ALA A 72 -28.90 8.74 -29.65
CA ALA A 72 -29.24 10.10 -30.02
C ALA A 72 -30.76 10.18 -29.94
N VAL A 73 -31.26 10.64 -28.79
CA VAL A 73 -32.67 10.89 -28.57
C VAL A 73 -33.00 11.99 -29.56
N ALA A 74 -33.67 11.60 -30.64
CA ALA A 74 -34.32 12.53 -31.54
C ALA A 74 -35.08 13.53 -30.67
N ALA A 75 -34.77 14.81 -30.88
CA ALA A 75 -35.22 15.92 -30.07
C ALA A 75 -36.75 15.98 -29.98
N SER A 76 -37.30 15.39 -28.92
CA SER A 76 -38.69 15.58 -28.52
C SER A 76 -38.73 15.69 -26.99
N GLY A 77 -38.58 16.93 -26.51
CA GLY A 77 -39.21 17.38 -25.26
C GLY A 77 -38.56 17.06 -23.91
N ALA A 78 -37.40 16.40 -23.84
CA ALA A 78 -36.72 16.21 -22.56
C ALA A 78 -36.04 17.53 -22.12
N ARG A 79 -36.59 18.18 -21.09
CA ARG A 79 -35.94 19.29 -20.38
C ARG A 79 -34.55 18.83 -19.97
N ARG A 80 -33.53 19.38 -20.64
CA ARG A 80 -32.16 19.33 -20.14
C ARG A 80 -32.20 19.95 -18.75
N LEU A 81 -31.83 19.19 -17.72
CA LEU A 81 -31.38 19.75 -16.46
C LEU A 81 -30.09 20.50 -16.77
N ALA A 82 -30.23 21.77 -17.15
CA ALA A 82 -29.10 22.68 -17.22
C ALA A 82 -28.50 22.74 -15.81
N PRO A 83 -27.17 22.68 -15.65
CA PRO A 83 -26.54 22.97 -14.37
C PRO A 83 -27.09 24.31 -13.89
N ALA A 84 -27.72 24.30 -12.72
CA ALA A 84 -28.41 25.47 -12.22
C ALA A 84 -27.37 26.61 -12.09
N ALA A 85 -27.74 27.78 -12.62
CA ALA A 85 -26.84 28.91 -12.87
C ALA A 85 -26.09 29.44 -11.62
N TRP A 86 -26.38 28.93 -10.43
CA TRP A 86 -25.66 29.22 -9.19
C TRP A 86 -24.24 28.64 -9.18
N PHE A 87 -23.95 27.58 -9.95
CA PHE A 87 -22.59 26.99 -10.05
C PHE A 87 -21.64 27.81 -10.95
N ILE A 88 -22.18 28.66 -11.82
CA ILE A 88 -21.40 29.46 -12.79
C ILE A 88 -21.26 30.92 -12.32
N ARG A 89 -21.94 31.29 -11.22
CA ARG A 89 -21.79 32.63 -10.66
C ARG A 89 -20.49 32.72 -9.87
N PRO A 90 -19.58 33.65 -10.21
CA PRO A 90 -18.41 33.89 -9.37
C PRO A 90 -18.89 34.27 -7.97
N LEU A 91 -18.40 33.54 -6.97
CA LEU A 91 -18.68 33.83 -5.56
C LEU A 91 -18.34 35.30 -5.28
N PRO A 92 -19.17 36.03 -4.52
CA PRO A 92 -18.89 37.42 -4.19
C PRO A 92 -17.56 37.53 -3.45
N ALA A 93 -16.79 38.61 -3.69
CA ALA A 93 -15.41 38.74 -3.23
C ALA A 93 -15.22 38.54 -1.71
N TRP A 94 -16.25 38.83 -0.91
CA TRP A 94 -16.23 38.57 0.54
C TRP A 94 -16.16 37.08 0.89
N ALA A 95 -16.80 36.21 0.09
CA ALA A 95 -16.77 34.75 0.30
C ALA A 95 -15.39 34.15 -0.04
N GLN A 96 -14.67 34.75 -0.99
CA GLN A 96 -13.28 34.38 -1.29
C GLN A 96 -12.35 34.71 -0.11
N MET A 97 -12.59 35.83 0.59
CA MET A 97 -11.79 36.18 1.78
C MET A 97 -12.03 35.21 2.95
N VAL A 98 -13.27 34.75 3.15
CA VAL A 98 -13.59 33.77 4.21
C VAL A 98 -12.92 32.41 3.92
N ALA A 99 -12.97 31.95 2.66
CA ALA A 99 -12.33 30.69 2.27
C ALA A 99 -10.80 30.74 2.42
N ALA A 100 -10.16 31.83 1.99
CA ALA A 100 -8.71 32.02 2.17
C ALA A 100 -8.33 32.08 3.65
N GLY A 101 -9.13 32.74 4.49
CA GLY A 101 -8.93 32.79 5.94
C GLY A 101 -9.03 31.41 6.59
N MET A 102 -10.01 30.58 6.20
CA MET A 102 -10.17 29.22 6.72
C MET A 102 -8.99 28.30 6.34
N ILE A 103 -8.50 28.39 5.09
CA ILE A 103 -7.34 27.61 4.64
C ILE A 103 -6.07 28.05 5.38
N PHE A 104 -5.88 29.37 5.56
CA PHE A 104 -4.72 29.90 6.27
C PHE A 104 -4.75 29.56 7.77
N ALA A 105 -5.92 29.64 8.41
CA ALA A 105 -6.10 29.25 9.81
C ALA A 105 -5.89 27.75 10.04
N ALA A 106 -6.41 26.89 9.15
CA ALA A 106 -6.17 25.46 9.20
C ALA A 106 -4.68 25.12 8.97
N GLY A 107 -4.03 25.80 8.02
CA GLY A 107 -2.59 25.67 7.78
C GLY A 107 -1.73 26.10 8.97
N LEU A 108 -2.07 27.20 9.62
CA LEU A 108 -1.39 27.69 10.84
C LEU A 108 -1.60 26.74 12.03
N ALA A 109 -2.80 26.19 12.21
CA ALA A 109 -3.07 25.25 13.28
C ALA A 109 -2.25 23.95 13.11
N LEU A 110 -2.13 23.42 11.89
CA LEU A 110 -1.28 22.25 11.63
C LEU A 110 0.22 22.58 11.70
N GLY A 111 0.64 23.79 11.31
CA GLY A 111 2.03 24.23 11.39
C GLY A 111 2.52 24.41 12.84
N ILE A 112 1.71 25.01 13.71
CA ILE A 112 2.05 25.21 15.13
C ILE A 112 2.11 23.86 15.85
N ALA A 113 1.15 22.96 15.60
CA ALA A 113 1.13 21.61 16.19
C ALA A 113 2.34 20.75 15.79
N ARG A 114 2.92 20.99 14.60
CA ARG A 114 4.13 20.29 14.15
C ARG A 114 5.40 20.93 14.73
N SER A 115 5.44 22.26 14.83
CA SER A 115 6.56 22.98 15.43
C SER A 115 6.69 22.75 16.94
N SER A 116 5.60 22.50 17.67
CA SER A 116 5.67 22.10 19.08
C SER A 116 6.23 20.69 19.28
N MET A 117 6.21 19.84 18.25
CA MET A 117 6.84 18.51 18.30
C MET A 117 8.33 18.52 17.90
N ASP A 118 8.80 19.56 17.21
CA ASP A 118 10.21 19.75 16.85
C ASP A 118 10.96 20.72 17.79
N ALA A 119 10.27 21.70 18.40
CA ALA A 119 10.87 22.64 19.35
C ALA A 119 11.31 21.98 20.67
N GLU A 120 10.71 20.85 21.05
CA GLU A 120 11.13 20.07 22.23
C GLU A 120 12.32 19.14 21.95
N ARG A 121 12.78 19.02 20.68
CA ARG A 121 13.97 18.22 20.32
C ARG A 121 15.26 19.01 20.14
N VAL A 122 15.24 20.35 20.23
CA VAL A 122 16.42 21.18 19.95
C VAL A 122 16.97 21.96 21.16
N LEU A 123 16.31 21.94 22.33
CA LEU A 123 16.79 22.67 23.53
C LEU A 123 16.93 21.82 24.81
N GLY A 124 17.12 20.50 24.67
CA GLY A 124 17.33 19.57 25.79
C GLY A 124 18.79 19.16 26.00
N GLY A 125 19.74 20.08 25.85
CA GLY A 125 21.14 19.89 26.25
C GLY A 125 21.47 20.76 27.45
N GLY A 126 21.49 20.20 28.65
CA GLY A 126 21.95 20.93 29.85
C GLY A 126 21.54 20.28 31.17
N ASP A 127 22.55 19.95 31.98
CA ASP A 127 22.50 19.34 33.32
C ASP A 127 21.50 19.93 34.31
N GLY A 128 20.94 19.07 35.19
CA GLY A 128 20.26 19.53 36.40
C GLY A 128 19.51 18.44 37.17
N ARG A 129 20.12 17.97 38.27
CA ARG A 129 19.53 17.12 39.34
C ARG A 129 18.08 17.47 39.72
N GLY A 130 17.23 16.44 39.95
CA GLY A 130 16.03 16.58 40.80
C GLY A 130 14.91 15.54 40.65
N THR A 131 15.00 14.42 41.38
CA THR A 131 13.92 13.67 42.10
C THR A 131 12.59 13.23 41.44
N VAL A 132 12.48 11.90 41.16
CA VAL A 132 11.45 10.85 41.51
C VAL A 132 9.91 11.07 41.25
N PRO A 133 9.06 10.02 41.14
CA PRO A 133 8.73 9.18 39.97
C PRO A 133 7.20 9.10 39.65
N VAL A 134 6.77 8.74 38.43
CA VAL A 134 5.55 7.93 38.18
C VAL A 134 5.71 7.20 36.84
N ASP A 135 5.48 5.89 36.86
CA ASP A 135 5.44 4.96 35.72
C ASP A 135 4.35 5.31 34.68
N ALA A 136 4.73 5.27 33.41
CA ALA A 136 3.83 4.86 32.32
C ALA A 136 4.66 4.30 31.15
N THR A 137 4.61 2.99 31.05
CA THR A 137 5.13 2.07 30.04
C THR A 137 4.77 2.52 28.61
N GLY A 138 5.77 2.66 27.74
CA GLY A 138 5.54 2.94 26.32
C GLY A 138 6.75 3.35 25.50
N ALA A 139 7.96 2.87 25.83
CA ALA A 139 9.13 3.09 25.00
C ALA A 139 9.13 2.12 23.82
N SER A 140 8.61 2.56 22.66
CA SER A 140 9.12 2.06 21.38
C SER A 140 10.52 2.62 21.19
N ALA A 141 11.49 1.94 21.81
CA ALA A 141 12.89 2.10 21.45
C ALA A 141 13.03 1.64 20.00
N SER A 142 13.56 2.50 19.15
CA SER A 142 14.16 2.08 17.89
C SER A 142 15.17 0.98 18.20
N ALA A 143 14.81 -0.26 17.86
CA ALA A 143 15.61 -1.44 18.12
C ALA A 143 16.91 -1.34 17.31
N GLN A 144 17.92 -0.71 17.90
CA GLN A 144 19.29 -0.79 17.42
C GLN A 144 19.75 -2.22 17.69
N VAL A 145 19.73 -3.05 16.65
CA VAL A 145 20.16 -4.45 16.71
C VAL A 145 21.58 -4.50 17.24
N SER A 146 21.74 -5.04 18.44
CA SER A 146 23.04 -5.08 19.07
C SER A 146 23.89 -6.19 18.42
N PRO A 147 25.23 -6.04 18.35
CA PRO A 147 26.10 -7.11 17.85
C PRO A 147 25.93 -8.44 18.61
N GLY A 148 25.49 -8.39 19.88
CA GLY A 148 25.18 -9.56 20.68
C GLY A 148 23.93 -10.32 20.22
N GLU A 149 22.88 -9.59 19.78
CA GLU A 149 21.67 -10.19 19.21
C GLU A 149 21.98 -10.86 17.87
N LEU A 150 22.83 -10.25 17.05
CA LEU A 150 23.26 -10.83 15.78
C LEU A 150 24.04 -12.14 16.00
N ALA A 151 24.97 -12.17 16.96
CA ALA A 151 25.73 -13.37 17.31
C ALA A 151 24.87 -14.47 17.97
N ALA A 152 23.81 -14.09 18.70
CA ALA A 152 22.83 -15.03 19.22
C ALA A 152 22.00 -15.64 18.08
N LEU A 153 21.58 -14.82 17.11
CA LEU A 153 20.81 -15.26 15.95
C LEU A 153 21.64 -16.18 15.03
N GLU A 154 22.92 -15.85 14.79
CA GLU A 154 23.84 -16.66 13.99
C GLU A 154 24.07 -18.04 14.63
N ARG A 155 24.25 -18.10 15.95
CA ARG A 155 24.38 -19.38 16.68
C ARG A 155 23.12 -20.21 16.59
N ARG A 156 21.94 -19.58 16.69
CA ARG A 156 20.66 -20.25 16.54
C ARG A 156 20.48 -20.83 15.13
N LEU A 157 20.76 -20.04 14.09
CA LEU A 157 20.71 -20.46 12.68
C LEU A 157 21.66 -21.62 12.38
N ARG A 158 22.89 -21.58 12.89
CA ARG A 158 23.82 -22.72 12.76
C ARG A 158 23.28 -23.99 13.41
N GLY A 159 22.63 -23.85 14.57
CA GLY A 159 21.97 -24.97 15.26
C GLY A 159 20.83 -25.57 14.45
N GLU A 160 19.94 -24.72 13.90
CA GLU A 160 18.82 -25.17 13.07
C GLU A 160 19.29 -25.86 11.78
N ILE A 161 20.32 -25.31 11.10
CA ILE A 161 20.92 -25.94 9.90
C ILE A 161 21.54 -27.30 10.22
N ALA A 162 22.24 -27.42 11.36
CA ALA A 162 22.80 -28.71 11.80
C ALA A 162 21.70 -29.73 12.08
N GLN A 163 20.61 -29.31 12.74
CA GLN A 163 19.45 -30.19 12.99
C GLN A 163 18.82 -30.69 11.69
N ILE A 164 18.57 -29.79 10.73
CA ILE A 164 18.00 -30.16 9.42
C ILE A 164 18.90 -31.17 8.70
N ARG A 165 20.22 -30.97 8.71
CA ARG A 165 21.18 -31.92 8.11
C ARG A 165 21.16 -33.27 8.81
N THR A 166 21.07 -33.31 10.14
CA THR A 166 20.98 -34.58 10.86
C THR A 166 19.65 -35.30 10.66
N ALA A 167 18.55 -34.56 10.50
CA ALA A 167 17.24 -35.13 10.15
C ALA A 167 17.28 -35.72 8.73
N ALA A 168 17.78 -34.95 7.76
CA ALA A 168 17.96 -35.42 6.38
C ALA A 168 18.89 -36.64 6.28
N ALA A 169 19.95 -36.70 7.10
CA ALA A 169 20.85 -37.85 7.16
C ALA A 169 20.22 -39.10 7.82
N ARG A 170 19.29 -38.92 8.77
CA ARG A 170 18.50 -40.02 9.35
C ARG A 170 17.49 -40.58 8.35
N ASP A 171 16.84 -39.71 7.59
CA ASP A 171 15.89 -40.11 6.54
C ASP A 171 16.60 -40.74 5.32
N ALA A 172 17.90 -40.48 5.17
CA ALA A 172 18.77 -41.08 4.15
C ALA A 172 19.49 -42.36 4.62
N ALA A 173 19.24 -42.86 5.83
CA ALA A 173 19.86 -44.11 6.29
C ALA A 173 19.40 -45.30 5.42
N PRO A 174 20.32 -46.05 4.79
CA PRO A 174 19.95 -47.20 3.98
C PRO A 174 19.50 -48.35 4.87
N ALA A 175 18.38 -48.98 4.50
CA ALA A 175 17.96 -50.26 5.08
C ALA A 175 19.08 -51.30 4.90
N PRO A 176 19.33 -52.19 5.89
CA PRO A 176 20.30 -53.26 5.72
C PRO A 176 19.73 -54.34 4.80
N SER A 177 19.97 -54.25 3.50
CA SER A 177 19.74 -55.32 2.55
C SER A 177 20.99 -56.20 2.44
N GLY A 178 21.01 -57.27 3.23
CA GLY A 178 21.74 -58.47 2.86
C GLY A 178 21.14 -59.07 1.58
N ALA A 179 22.03 -59.61 0.73
CA ALA A 179 21.76 -60.33 -0.52
C ALA A 179 21.49 -59.49 -1.79
N SER A 180 22.55 -59.10 -2.48
CA SER A 180 22.79 -59.48 -3.89
C SER A 180 23.99 -58.74 -4.48
N ALA A 181 25.19 -59.33 -4.34
CA ALA A 181 26.41 -58.89 -5.00
C ALA A 181 26.61 -59.56 -6.39
N ALA A 182 25.53 -59.98 -7.08
CA ALA A 182 25.64 -60.80 -8.30
C ALA A 182 24.99 -60.22 -9.57
N VAL A 183 24.55 -58.95 -9.57
CA VAL A 183 24.05 -58.27 -10.79
C VAL A 183 24.72 -56.91 -10.96
N ALA A 184 26.04 -56.89 -10.96
CA ALA A 184 26.84 -55.69 -11.22
C ALA A 184 27.71 -55.91 -12.47
N ARG A 185 27.10 -55.81 -13.66
CA ARG A 185 27.81 -55.43 -14.90
C ARG A 185 26.95 -55.04 -16.12
N GLY A 186 25.65 -54.77 -15.98
CA GLY A 186 24.78 -54.40 -17.12
C GLY A 186 23.81 -53.23 -16.93
N ALA A 187 23.72 -52.59 -15.76
CA ALA A 187 22.59 -51.72 -15.42
C ALA A 187 22.99 -50.29 -15.01
N GLN A 188 23.95 -49.68 -15.70
CA GLN A 188 24.40 -48.32 -15.39
C GLN A 188 23.57 -47.21 -16.08
N GLY A 189 22.63 -47.59 -16.96
CA GLY A 189 21.66 -46.68 -17.60
C GLY A 189 20.22 -46.78 -17.06
N ASP A 190 19.94 -47.69 -16.13
CA ASP A 190 18.57 -48.00 -15.66
C ASP A 190 18.24 -47.40 -14.27
N VAL A 191 19.20 -46.74 -13.63
CA VAL A 191 19.03 -46.13 -12.29
C VAL A 191 18.51 -44.68 -12.37
N GLU A 192 18.70 -44.00 -13.50
CA GLU A 192 18.30 -42.60 -13.68
C GLU A 192 16.78 -42.45 -13.84
N GLY A 193 16.11 -43.42 -14.47
CA GLY A 193 14.65 -43.50 -14.58
C GLY A 193 13.93 -43.53 -13.22
N PRO A 194 14.26 -44.48 -12.32
CA PRO A 194 13.63 -44.54 -10.99
C PRO A 194 14.01 -43.34 -10.10
N LEU A 195 15.21 -42.76 -10.25
CA LEU A 195 15.58 -41.54 -9.53
C LEU A 195 14.73 -40.35 -9.96
N MET A 196 14.57 -40.12 -11.27
CA MET A 196 13.74 -39.05 -11.80
C MET A 196 12.26 -39.24 -11.45
N ALA A 197 11.76 -40.48 -11.47
CA ALA A 197 10.41 -40.78 -11.01
C ALA A 197 10.21 -40.42 -9.52
N ARG A 198 11.21 -40.68 -8.68
CA ARG A 198 11.18 -40.31 -7.26
C ARG A 198 11.24 -38.80 -7.03
N VAL A 199 12.05 -38.07 -7.80
CA VAL A 199 12.11 -36.61 -7.73
C VAL A 199 10.77 -36.00 -8.13
N ARG A 200 10.15 -36.48 -9.22
CA ARG A 200 8.81 -36.01 -9.64
C ARG A 200 7.77 -36.27 -8.56
N ALA A 201 7.75 -37.46 -7.96
CA ALA A 201 6.83 -37.77 -6.87
C ALA A 201 7.02 -36.84 -5.66
N LEU A 202 8.26 -36.51 -5.29
CA LEU A 202 8.56 -35.55 -4.22
C LEU A 202 8.12 -34.12 -4.58
N ILE A 203 8.27 -33.71 -5.84
CA ILE A 203 7.81 -32.40 -6.32
C ILE A 203 6.28 -32.33 -6.24
N ASP A 204 5.57 -33.32 -6.78
CA ASP A 204 4.10 -33.37 -6.76
C ASP A 204 3.57 -33.35 -5.31
N GLU A 205 4.23 -34.07 -4.41
CA GLU A 205 3.88 -34.07 -2.99
C GLU A 205 4.15 -32.71 -2.34
N SER A 206 5.27 -32.06 -2.68
CA SER A 206 5.59 -30.72 -2.17
C SER A 206 4.62 -29.66 -2.70
N GLU A 207 4.23 -29.75 -3.97
CA GLU A 207 3.29 -28.83 -4.59
C GLU A 207 1.90 -29.00 -3.99
N GLN A 208 1.46 -30.23 -3.73
CA GLN A 208 0.20 -30.47 -3.02
C GLN A 208 0.21 -29.90 -1.59
N ARG A 209 1.33 -29.97 -0.87
CA ARG A 209 1.44 -29.34 0.46
C ARG A 209 1.39 -27.81 0.35
N GLN A 210 2.10 -27.22 -0.61
CA GLN A 210 2.09 -25.78 -0.85
C GLN A 210 0.70 -25.28 -1.27
N GLN A 211 0.00 -26.00 -2.15
CA GLN A 211 -1.37 -25.67 -2.57
C GLN A 211 -2.35 -25.69 -1.39
N ARG A 212 -2.24 -26.67 -0.48
CA ARG A 212 -3.08 -26.74 0.73
C ARG A 212 -2.81 -25.58 1.68
N GLU A 213 -1.54 -25.24 1.89
CA GLU A 213 -1.18 -24.10 2.73
C GLU A 213 -1.67 -22.77 2.12
N LEU A 214 -1.50 -22.59 0.81
CA LEU A 214 -1.96 -21.41 0.09
C LEU A 214 -3.49 -21.29 0.13
N ALA A 215 -4.22 -22.39 -0.01
CA ALA A 215 -5.67 -22.39 0.12
C ALA A 215 -6.10 -21.94 1.53
N LEU A 216 -5.45 -22.47 2.58
CA LEU A 216 -5.74 -22.07 3.96
C LEU A 216 -5.43 -20.59 4.19
N ARG A 217 -4.26 -20.10 3.78
CA ARG A 217 -3.89 -18.67 3.90
C ARG A 217 -4.86 -17.76 3.13
N THR A 218 -5.25 -18.14 1.93
CA THR A 218 -6.23 -17.37 1.13
C THR A 218 -7.58 -17.29 1.84
N THR A 219 -8.07 -18.41 2.41
CA THR A 219 -9.33 -18.39 3.18
C THR A 219 -9.26 -17.54 4.45
N GLN A 220 -8.09 -17.46 5.08
CA GLN A 220 -7.88 -16.59 6.23
C GLN A 220 -7.93 -15.11 5.82
N ILE A 221 -7.24 -14.73 4.75
CA ILE A 221 -7.25 -13.35 4.22
C ILE A 221 -8.67 -12.90 3.87
N VAL A 222 -9.47 -13.75 3.21
CA VAL A 222 -10.85 -13.41 2.84
C VAL A 222 -11.71 -13.15 4.09
N ARG A 223 -11.54 -13.95 5.15
CA ARG A 223 -12.26 -13.74 6.42
C ARG A 223 -11.86 -12.44 7.09
N ASP A 224 -10.58 -12.08 7.05
CA ASP A 224 -10.07 -10.84 7.64
C ASP A 224 -10.65 -9.62 6.91
N PHE A 225 -10.65 -9.63 5.56
CA PHE A 225 -11.28 -8.57 4.75
C PHE A 225 -12.78 -8.42 5.02
N ASP A 226 -13.52 -9.53 5.12
CA ASP A 226 -14.95 -9.48 5.45
C ASP A 226 -15.19 -8.92 6.86
N SER A 227 -14.31 -9.20 7.81
CA SER A 227 -14.40 -8.66 9.16
C SER A 227 -14.17 -7.15 9.17
N GLN A 228 -13.13 -6.67 8.45
CA GLN A 228 -12.81 -5.26 8.35
C GLN A 228 -13.92 -4.48 7.65
N ARG A 229 -14.44 -5.01 6.53
CA ARG A 229 -15.57 -4.41 5.82
C ARG A 229 -16.80 -4.25 6.70
N ARG A 230 -17.09 -5.22 7.58
CA ARG A 230 -18.21 -5.11 8.52
C ARG A 230 -17.98 -4.01 9.55
N VAL A 231 -16.76 -3.92 10.09
CA VAL A 231 -16.39 -2.84 11.01
C VAL A 231 -16.55 -1.48 10.34
N ASP A 232 -16.03 -1.32 9.12
CA ASP A 232 -16.12 -0.09 8.34
C ASP A 232 -17.58 0.29 8.06
N LEU A 233 -18.42 -0.66 7.66
CA LEU A 233 -19.84 -0.40 7.43
C LEU A 233 -20.55 0.07 8.71
N THR A 234 -20.23 -0.51 9.87
CA THR A 234 -20.81 -0.04 11.15
C THR A 234 -20.30 1.33 11.56
N GLN A 235 -19.08 1.71 11.18
CA GLN A 235 -18.51 3.03 11.44
C GLN A 235 -19.15 4.07 10.53
N ILE A 236 -19.32 3.75 9.25
CA ILE A 236 -20.02 4.60 8.28
C ILE A 236 -21.47 4.85 8.73
N GLN A 237 -22.19 3.80 9.13
CA GLN A 237 -23.57 3.94 9.64
C GLN A 237 -23.66 4.83 10.88
N ARG A 238 -22.70 4.72 11.81
CA ARG A 238 -22.63 5.59 12.99
C ARG A 238 -22.37 7.04 12.62
N ASN A 239 -21.41 7.29 11.74
CA ASN A 239 -21.07 8.64 11.28
C ASN A 239 -22.25 9.30 10.53
N PHE A 240 -22.94 8.57 9.65
CA PHE A 240 -24.16 9.07 9.02
C PHE A 240 -25.25 9.41 10.02
N GLY A 241 -25.45 8.58 11.05
CA GLY A 241 -26.42 8.87 12.13
C GLY A 241 -26.07 10.13 12.93
N GLU A 242 -24.78 10.39 13.18
CA GLU A 242 -24.31 11.61 13.85
C GLU A 242 -24.56 12.87 13.00
N ILE A 243 -24.27 12.81 11.70
CA ILE A 243 -24.49 13.92 10.76
C ILE A 243 -25.99 14.24 10.62
N GLU A 244 -26.84 13.22 10.49
CA GLU A 244 -28.29 13.41 10.46
C GLU A 244 -28.82 14.00 11.78
N GLY A 245 -28.26 13.57 12.91
CA GLY A 245 -28.59 14.11 14.23
C GLY A 245 -28.25 15.59 14.37
N LEU A 246 -27.06 16.00 13.95
CA LEU A 246 -26.60 17.41 13.96
C LEU A 246 -27.45 18.26 13.01
N THR A 247 -27.64 17.81 11.78
CA THR A 247 -28.42 18.53 10.76
C THR A 247 -29.89 18.67 11.20
N GLY A 248 -30.46 17.64 11.84
CA GLY A 248 -31.81 17.68 12.40
C GLY A 248 -31.94 18.61 13.61
N ALA A 249 -30.89 18.78 14.41
CA ALA A 249 -30.86 19.75 15.50
C ALA A 249 -30.81 21.19 14.96
N GLU A 250 -29.91 21.47 14.02
CA GLU A 250 -29.78 22.78 13.37
C GLU A 250 -31.04 23.19 12.60
N ALA A 251 -31.69 22.25 11.89
CA ALA A 251 -32.94 22.51 11.19
C ALA A 251 -34.10 22.84 12.15
N ARG A 252 -34.11 22.24 13.35
CA ARG A 252 -35.09 22.58 14.40
C ARG A 252 -34.83 23.96 14.97
N GLU A 253 -33.56 24.31 15.21
CA GLU A 253 -33.15 25.63 15.69
C GLU A 253 -33.49 26.73 14.68
N GLN A 254 -33.18 26.54 13.39
CA GLN A 254 -33.57 27.48 12.33
C GLN A 254 -35.09 27.68 12.27
N ARG A 255 -35.90 26.63 12.42
CA ARG A 255 -37.38 26.74 12.46
C ARG A 255 -37.86 27.50 13.69
N GLN A 256 -37.21 27.36 14.83
CA GLN A 256 -37.54 28.13 16.04
C GLN A 256 -37.22 29.61 15.85
N MET A 257 -36.05 29.93 15.30
CA MET A 257 -35.66 31.31 14.99
C MET A 257 -36.62 31.97 13.99
N LEU A 258 -37.00 31.27 12.92
CA LEU A 258 -37.97 31.75 11.94
C LEU A 258 -39.35 32.01 12.57
N ASN A 259 -39.84 31.12 13.44
CA ASN A 259 -41.09 31.34 14.16
C ASN A 259 -41.01 32.55 15.11
N TYR A 260 -39.86 32.75 15.76
CA TYR A 260 -39.65 33.91 16.63
C TYR A 260 -39.71 35.22 15.83
N LEU A 261 -39.02 35.29 14.70
CA LEU A 261 -39.04 36.45 13.80
C LEU A 261 -40.45 36.72 13.26
N MET A 262 -41.17 35.67 12.84
CA MET A 262 -42.54 35.80 12.35
C MET A 262 -43.48 36.35 13.44
N ARG A 263 -43.35 35.87 14.68
CA ARG A 263 -44.14 36.35 15.82
C ARG A 263 -43.86 37.82 16.15
N VAL A 264 -42.59 38.23 16.17
CA VAL A 264 -42.21 39.64 16.44
C VAL A 264 -42.71 40.57 15.34
N SER A 265 -42.69 40.12 14.07
CA SER A 265 -43.21 40.91 12.95
C SER A 265 -44.72 41.11 12.97
N GLN A 266 -45.49 40.23 13.61
CA GLN A 266 -46.96 40.36 13.76
C GLN A 266 -47.36 41.26 14.94
N GLN A 267 -46.44 41.60 15.84
CA GLN A 267 -46.69 42.45 17.00
C GLN A 267 -46.36 43.94 16.77
N ARG A 268 -45.92 44.31 15.57
CA ARG A 268 -45.81 45.71 15.12
C ARG A 268 -46.92 46.02 14.13
#